data_AF-A0A2S4N504-F1
#
_entry.id   AF-A0A2S4N504-F1
#
_cell.length_a   1.000
_cell.length_b   1.000
_cell.length_c   1.000
_cell.angle_alpha   90.00
_cell.angle_beta   90.00
_cell.angle_gamma   90.00
#
_symmetry.space_group_name_H-M   'P 1'
#
loop_
_entity.id
_entity.type
_entity.pdbx_description
1 polymer ?
#
loop_
_entity_poly.entity_id
_entity_poly.type
_entity_poly.pdbx_seq_one_letter_code
_entity_poly.pdbx_strand_id
1 'polypeptide(L)'
;MADKKIGNSIFRFEQEAGIDSKLGNWGGRKFFGEGEDGNGEDDGGGISFSCEWFSDKERKNKITEAVIGDLVFYRIICNGIPENTRLKFLMYDTDQPLGNTNLNKYQEGIVKNKKVESSVFFGVDYVDYIEDDSGDEIEIYWKVRYNNKEYDIFNSNKNLNLGDDEYYRAIVGEPKKKKEPRYVYTCNCGWVDTSHAFEKTKRKRIDIGADNLWKQIKNESGVKSQWKNGFQVIYSQDIVKLGLSIGVTKEYFVKYGLSLKTKEQIALSIFQEVSLEFEQLQSLHPTSGSSFEPADLVSNLLGFYSVIRPKLTKNYILDNLCKQLGTDKSAKIYKKYPGTFTISKYKNKKFTPRFFDNEYCKNPVFPKEFQEIKPYPKDNDTFRDWIDLFDIHKGIPPITGPK
;
A
#
# COMPACT_ATOMS: atom_id res chain seq x y z
N MET A 1 1.26 22.38 21.17
CA MET A 1 0.02 22.27 20.37
C MET A 1 0.35 22.90 19.03
N ALA A 2 0.65 22.08 18.03
CA ALA A 2 0.94 22.57 16.68
C ALA A 2 -0.41 22.91 16.01
N ASP A 3 -0.46 24.03 15.31
CA ASP A 3 -1.61 24.44 14.50
C ASP A 3 -1.87 23.37 13.42
N LYS A 4 -2.86 22.50 13.64
CA LYS A 4 -3.41 21.65 12.58
C LYS A 4 -3.91 22.57 11.47
N LYS A 5 -3.31 22.51 10.28
CA LYS A 5 -3.74 23.30 9.12
C LYS A 5 -5.13 22.81 8.68
N ILE A 6 -6.15 23.58 9.03
CA ILE A 6 -7.58 23.35 8.69
C ILE A 6 -7.83 23.37 7.16
N GLY A 7 -6.84 23.74 6.34
CA GLY A 7 -7.06 24.21 4.97
C GLY A 7 -7.14 23.17 3.85
N ASN A 8 -6.70 21.92 4.02
CA ASN A 8 -6.48 21.00 2.89
C ASN A 8 -6.91 19.54 3.13
N SER A 9 -7.73 19.26 4.14
CA SER A 9 -8.08 17.88 4.48
C SER A 9 -9.05 17.27 3.45
N ILE A 10 -8.61 16.23 2.75
CA ILE A 10 -9.36 15.55 1.67
C ILE A 10 -9.94 14.24 2.22
N PHE A 11 -11.26 14.10 2.17
CA PHE A 11 -11.96 12.85 2.37
C PHE A 11 -12.02 12.09 1.05
N ARG A 12 -11.40 10.92 0.96
CA ARG A 12 -11.55 10.03 -0.19
C ARG A 12 -12.63 8.98 0.07
N PHE A 13 -13.46 8.76 -0.93
CA PHE A 13 -14.51 7.75 -0.93
C PHE A 13 -14.09 6.56 -1.77
N GLU A 14 -14.06 5.38 -1.19
CA GLU A 14 -13.75 4.16 -1.94
C GLU A 14 -14.86 3.83 -2.95
N GLN A 15 -14.58 4.05 -4.23
CA GLN A 15 -15.32 3.50 -5.37
C GLN A 15 -14.33 2.71 -6.23
N GLU A 16 -14.34 1.37 -6.20
CA GLU A 16 -13.59 0.65 -7.22
C GLU A 16 -14.33 0.74 -8.56
N ALA A 17 -13.72 1.44 -9.52
CA ALA A 17 -14.06 1.36 -10.93
C ALA A 17 -13.54 0.03 -11.49
N GLY A 18 -14.44 -0.77 -12.07
CA GLY A 18 -14.04 -1.86 -12.95
C GLY A 18 -13.30 -1.30 -14.16
N ILE A 19 -12.23 -1.97 -14.58
CA ILE A 19 -11.43 -1.61 -15.75
C ILE A 19 -12.33 -1.56 -17.00
N ASP A 20 -12.40 -0.38 -17.64
CA ASP A 20 -12.91 -0.21 -19.00
C ASP A 20 -11.87 -0.79 -19.98
N SER A 21 -12.15 -1.97 -20.53
CA SER A 21 -11.33 -2.58 -21.58
C SER A 21 -11.75 -2.06 -22.96
N LYS A 22 -11.42 -0.80 -23.27
CA LYS A 22 -11.34 -0.35 -24.66
C LYS A 22 -10.03 -0.82 -25.31
N LEU A 23 -9.95 -2.10 -25.67
CA LEU A 23 -9.04 -2.57 -26.72
C LEU A 23 -9.63 -3.79 -27.44
N GLY A 24 -10.03 -3.58 -28.70
CA GLY A 24 -9.79 -4.55 -29.77
C GLY A 24 -10.79 -5.69 -29.93
N ASN A 25 -11.80 -5.41 -30.76
CA ASN A 25 -12.53 -6.34 -31.62
C ASN A 25 -11.74 -7.62 -32.01
N TRP A 26 -12.05 -8.79 -31.43
CA TRP A 26 -11.68 -10.10 -32.00
C TRP A 26 -12.76 -11.16 -31.72
N GLY A 27 -13.49 -11.52 -32.79
CA GLY A 27 -13.80 -12.88 -33.22
C GLY A 27 -14.47 -13.82 -32.22
N GLY A 28 -15.76 -14.09 -32.44
CA GLY A 28 -16.49 -15.13 -31.72
C GLY A 28 -15.89 -16.52 -31.85
N ARG A 29 -16.14 -17.33 -30.81
CA ARG A 29 -16.36 -18.77 -30.94
C ARG A 29 -17.07 -19.29 -29.68
N LYS A 30 -18.23 -19.91 -29.91
CA LYS A 30 -18.89 -20.84 -28.98
C LYS A 30 -17.92 -22.00 -28.69
N PHE A 31 -17.86 -22.43 -27.44
CA PHE A 31 -17.49 -23.80 -27.10
C PHE A 31 -18.50 -24.36 -26.11
N PHE A 32 -19.21 -25.38 -26.59
CA PHE A 32 -19.99 -26.33 -25.81
C PHE A 32 -19.04 -27.29 -25.08
N GLY A 33 -19.48 -27.79 -23.91
CA GLY A 33 -18.89 -28.88 -23.17
C GLY A 33 -19.79 -29.31 -22.02
N GLU A 34 -20.76 -30.17 -22.33
CA GLU A 34 -21.48 -31.10 -21.44
C GLU A 34 -20.49 -32.05 -20.72
N GLY A 35 -20.72 -32.74 -19.60
CA GLY A 35 -21.71 -32.84 -18.52
C GLY A 35 -20.88 -33.20 -17.24
N GLU A 36 -21.37 -33.45 -16.03
CA GLU A 36 -22.55 -34.20 -15.57
C GLU A 36 -22.97 -33.67 -14.17
N ASP A 37 -24.27 -33.51 -14.01
CA ASP A 37 -25.12 -33.95 -12.90
C ASP A 37 -24.56 -33.95 -11.48
N GLY A 38 -24.82 -32.84 -10.78
CA GLY A 38 -24.92 -32.78 -9.34
C GLY A 38 -26.11 -31.90 -8.96
N ASN A 39 -27.28 -32.51 -8.76
CA ASN A 39 -28.45 -31.88 -8.16
C ASN A 39 -28.06 -31.30 -6.79
N GLY A 40 -27.90 -29.99 -6.74
CA GLY A 40 -28.00 -29.18 -5.54
C GLY A 40 -28.89 -28.00 -5.88
N GLU A 41 -30.08 -27.97 -5.30
CA GLU A 41 -30.94 -26.78 -5.28
C GLU A 41 -30.12 -25.59 -4.77
N ASP A 42 -29.84 -24.63 -5.64
CA ASP A 42 -29.05 -23.44 -5.34
C ASP A 42 -29.95 -22.35 -4.77
N ASP A 43 -30.32 -22.50 -3.50
CA ASP A 43 -31.13 -21.56 -2.71
C ASP A 43 -30.29 -20.41 -2.10
N GLY A 44 -29.16 -20.06 -2.73
CA GLY A 44 -28.11 -19.21 -2.16
C GLY A 44 -28.19 -17.71 -2.49
N GLY A 45 -29.35 -17.07 -2.35
CA GLY A 45 -29.52 -15.61 -2.57
C GLY A 45 -28.77 -14.75 -1.54
N GLY A 46 -27.45 -14.63 -1.65
CA GLY A 46 -26.63 -13.97 -0.62
C GLY A 46 -26.76 -12.43 -0.59
N ILE A 47 -26.82 -11.86 0.61
CA ILE A 47 -26.81 -10.41 0.89
C ILE A 47 -25.52 -9.72 0.38
N SER A 48 -25.60 -8.56 -0.28
CA SER A 48 -24.45 -7.70 -0.59
C SER A 48 -24.79 -6.21 -0.62
N PHE A 49 -23.76 -5.37 -0.51
CA PHE A 49 -23.86 -3.91 -0.52
C PHE A 49 -22.80 -3.29 -1.43
N SER A 50 -23.11 -2.15 -2.03
CA SER A 50 -22.15 -1.22 -2.66
C SER A 50 -22.57 0.23 -2.42
N CYS A 51 -21.64 1.19 -2.57
CA CYS A 51 -21.90 2.61 -2.31
C CYS A 51 -21.42 3.47 -3.49
N GLU A 52 -22.22 4.48 -3.83
CA GLU A 52 -21.88 5.55 -4.77
C GLU A 52 -21.98 6.90 -4.05
N TRP A 53 -21.06 7.81 -4.32
CA TRP A 53 -20.97 9.13 -3.69
C TRP A 53 -21.11 10.25 -4.72
N PHE A 54 -21.76 11.35 -4.33
CA PHE A 54 -22.18 12.43 -5.21
C PHE A 54 -22.06 13.80 -4.56
N SER A 55 -21.71 14.83 -5.34
CA SER A 55 -21.69 16.23 -4.88
C SER A 55 -23.05 16.92 -4.94
N ASP A 56 -24.04 16.31 -5.60
CA ASP A 56 -25.37 16.86 -5.81
C ASP A 56 -26.47 15.94 -5.28
N LYS A 57 -27.58 16.57 -4.86
CA LYS A 57 -28.74 15.87 -4.30
C LYS A 57 -29.43 14.98 -5.33
N GLU A 58 -29.38 15.36 -6.60
CA GLU A 58 -29.93 14.63 -7.74
C GLU A 58 -29.11 13.38 -8.09
N ARG A 59 -27.91 13.22 -7.51
CA ARG A 59 -26.98 12.10 -7.71
C ARG A 59 -26.57 11.92 -9.17
N LYS A 60 -26.24 13.03 -9.83
CA LYS A 60 -25.76 13.06 -11.22
C LYS A 60 -24.25 13.17 -11.30
N ASN A 61 -23.63 13.87 -10.36
CA ASN A 61 -22.21 14.17 -10.32
C ASN A 61 -21.53 13.25 -9.30
N LYS A 62 -21.04 12.11 -9.78
CA LYS A 62 -20.26 11.19 -8.94
C LYS A 62 -18.96 11.85 -8.50
N ILE A 63 -18.61 11.66 -7.24
CA ILE A 63 -17.34 12.12 -6.66
C ILE A 63 -16.63 10.97 -5.96
N THR A 64 -15.30 11.05 -5.92
CA THR A 64 -14.43 10.15 -5.17
C THR A 64 -13.69 10.87 -4.05
N GLU A 65 -13.86 12.19 -3.94
CA GLU A 65 -13.21 13.05 -2.97
C GLU A 65 -14.17 14.14 -2.49
N ALA A 66 -13.98 14.61 -1.26
CA ALA A 66 -14.62 15.79 -0.68
C ALA A 66 -13.65 16.48 0.28
N VAL A 67 -13.96 17.69 0.71
CA VAL A 67 -13.18 18.43 1.70
C VAL A 67 -14.04 18.82 2.90
N ILE A 68 -13.40 19.28 3.96
CA ILE A 68 -14.11 19.86 5.11
C ILE A 68 -15.00 21.02 4.63
N GLY A 69 -16.26 21.00 5.05
CA GLY A 69 -17.30 21.93 4.65
C GLY A 69 -18.21 21.39 3.55
N ASP A 70 -17.91 20.25 2.95
CA ASP A 70 -18.76 19.67 1.91
C ASP A 70 -19.98 18.95 2.48
N LEU A 71 -21.12 19.13 1.82
CA LEU A 71 -22.30 18.28 1.95
C LEU A 71 -22.26 17.24 0.82
N VAL A 72 -22.10 15.97 1.19
CA VAL A 72 -21.98 14.87 0.24
C VAL A 72 -23.20 13.97 0.29
N PHE A 73 -23.68 13.57 -0.87
CA PHE A 73 -24.81 12.65 -1.03
C PHE A 73 -24.30 11.26 -1.35
N TYR A 74 -24.96 10.23 -0.83
CA TYR A 74 -24.60 8.85 -1.13
C TYR A 74 -25.82 8.00 -1.47
N ARG A 75 -25.54 6.91 -2.17
CA ARG A 75 -26.49 5.83 -2.50
C ARG A 75 -25.84 4.50 -2.17
N ILE A 76 -26.47 3.75 -1.27
CA ILE A 76 -26.10 2.38 -0.97
C ILE A 76 -27.05 1.46 -1.71
N ILE A 77 -26.52 0.59 -2.55
CA ILE A 77 -27.28 -0.45 -3.26
C ILE A 77 -27.27 -1.70 -2.39
N CYS A 78 -28.44 -2.28 -2.13
CA CYS A 78 -28.64 -3.40 -1.23
C CYS A 78 -29.21 -4.60 -2.01
N ASN A 79 -28.43 -5.66 -2.19
CA ASN A 79 -28.90 -6.92 -2.78
C ASN A 79 -29.23 -7.93 -1.67
N GLY A 80 -30.32 -8.67 -1.84
CA GLY A 80 -30.75 -9.68 -0.86
C GLY A 80 -31.31 -9.10 0.45
N ILE A 81 -31.54 -7.78 0.53
CA ILE A 81 -32.21 -7.13 1.66
C ILE A 81 -33.68 -6.83 1.29
N PRO A 82 -34.66 -7.23 2.12
CA PRO A 82 -36.07 -6.95 1.86
C PRO A 82 -36.39 -5.44 1.81
N GLU A 83 -37.37 -5.07 0.98
CA GLU A 83 -37.92 -3.72 0.95
C GLU A 83 -38.44 -3.30 2.33
N ASN A 84 -38.36 -2.01 2.64
CA ASN A 84 -38.72 -1.40 3.92
C ASN A 84 -37.89 -1.87 5.14
N THR A 85 -36.81 -2.64 4.92
CA THR A 85 -35.87 -2.98 5.98
C THR A 85 -35.16 -1.71 6.46
N ARG A 86 -35.14 -1.50 7.78
CA ARG A 86 -34.34 -0.43 8.41
C ARG A 86 -32.91 -0.91 8.62
N LEU A 87 -31.96 -0.17 8.07
CA LEU A 87 -30.53 -0.43 8.19
C LEU A 87 -29.88 0.66 9.06
N LYS A 88 -28.87 0.26 9.84
CA LYS A 88 -28.00 1.15 10.59
C LYS A 88 -26.63 1.18 9.94
N PHE A 89 -26.18 2.39 9.63
CA PHE A 89 -24.92 2.67 8.97
C PHE A 89 -23.97 3.38 9.94
N LEU A 90 -22.76 2.85 10.10
CA LEU A 90 -21.69 3.55 10.79
C LEU A 90 -20.63 3.95 9.79
N MET A 91 -20.17 5.18 9.91
CA MET A 91 -19.05 5.68 9.13
C MET A 91 -17.76 5.35 9.87
N TYR A 92 -16.74 4.89 9.15
CA TYR A 92 -15.45 4.52 9.71
C TYR A 92 -14.33 5.25 8.97
N ASP A 93 -13.33 5.64 9.75
CA ASP A 93 -11.95 5.78 9.28
C ASP A 93 -11.30 4.40 9.37
N THR A 94 -10.27 4.18 8.56
CA THR A 94 -9.44 2.99 8.38
C THR A 94 -9.33 2.10 9.63
N ASP A 95 -9.17 2.66 10.83
CA ASP A 95 -9.05 1.91 12.09
C ASP A 95 -10.11 2.22 13.18
N GLN A 96 -10.97 3.24 13.05
CA GLN A 96 -11.92 3.66 14.10
C GLN A 96 -13.27 4.16 13.58
N PRO A 97 -14.39 3.94 14.30
CA PRO A 97 -15.68 4.51 13.93
C PRO A 97 -15.64 6.04 14.08
N LEU A 98 -16.08 6.75 13.04
CA LEU A 98 -16.27 8.20 13.08
C LEU A 98 -17.58 8.50 13.82
N GLY A 99 -17.53 9.34 14.86
CA GLY A 99 -18.73 9.68 15.62
C GLY A 99 -18.47 10.47 16.90
N ASN A 100 -19.07 11.67 16.95
CA ASN A 100 -19.12 12.57 18.09
C ASN A 100 -19.67 11.85 19.34
N THR A 101 -19.13 12.16 20.51
CA THR A 101 -19.61 11.64 21.80
C THR A 101 -21.05 12.06 22.14
N ASN A 102 -21.70 12.94 21.36
CA ASN A 102 -23.06 13.41 21.63
C ASN A 102 -24.03 13.56 20.44
N LEU A 103 -23.72 13.12 19.22
CA LEU A 103 -24.67 13.13 18.08
C LEU A 103 -24.63 11.80 17.32
N ASN A 104 -25.70 11.02 17.45
CA ASN A 104 -26.06 9.78 16.75
C ASN A 104 -24.90 9.04 16.04
N LYS A 105 -24.32 8.06 16.73
CA LYS A 105 -23.31 7.08 16.26
C LYS A 105 -23.70 6.27 15.00
N TYR A 106 -24.91 6.45 14.48
CA TYR A 106 -25.50 5.70 13.39
C TYR A 106 -26.32 6.62 12.49
N GLN A 107 -26.14 6.52 11.18
CA GLN A 107 -27.17 6.95 10.24
C GLN A 107 -28.17 5.81 10.04
N GLU A 108 -29.46 6.12 10.00
CA GLU A 108 -30.50 5.13 9.68
C GLU A 108 -31.02 5.36 8.27
N GLY A 109 -31.30 4.26 7.56
CA GLY A 109 -31.91 4.33 6.24
C GLY A 109 -32.88 3.19 6.03
N ILE A 110 -33.90 3.43 5.20
CA ILE A 110 -34.91 2.43 4.85
C ILE A 110 -34.64 2.00 3.41
N VAL A 111 -34.53 0.69 3.20
CA VAL A 111 -34.37 0.12 1.86
C VAL A 111 -35.62 0.39 1.04
N LYS A 112 -35.46 1.12 -0.07
CA LYS A 112 -36.48 1.39 -1.07
C LYS A 112 -35.91 1.13 -2.45
N ASN A 113 -36.58 0.32 -3.26
CA ASN A 113 -36.13 -0.07 -4.60
C ASN A 113 -34.67 -0.58 -4.57
N LYS A 114 -34.37 -1.47 -3.61
CA LYS A 114 -33.03 -2.03 -3.35
C LYS A 114 -31.95 -0.98 -3.03
N LYS A 115 -32.33 0.21 -2.56
CA LYS A 115 -31.38 1.30 -2.29
C LYS A 115 -31.67 2.00 -0.96
N VAL A 116 -30.63 2.57 -0.38
CA VAL A 116 -30.71 3.60 0.65
C VAL A 116 -30.01 4.84 0.13
N GLU A 117 -30.68 5.97 0.20
CA GLU A 117 -30.16 7.25 -0.29
C GLU A 117 -30.20 8.28 0.84
N SER A 118 -29.06 8.91 1.13
CA SER A 118 -28.92 9.91 2.19
C SER A 118 -27.77 10.87 1.88
N SER A 119 -27.36 11.68 2.86
CA SER A 119 -26.25 12.63 2.80
C SER A 119 -25.50 12.71 4.12
N VAL A 120 -24.25 13.15 4.07
CA VAL A 120 -23.39 13.44 5.22
C VAL A 120 -22.73 14.79 5.02
N PHE A 121 -22.64 15.59 6.08
CA PHE A 121 -21.94 16.87 6.09
C PHE A 121 -20.60 16.70 6.80
N PHE A 122 -19.50 17.00 6.11
CA PHE A 122 -18.14 16.93 6.66
C PHE A 122 -17.78 18.23 7.37
N GLY A 123 -18.35 18.44 8.55
CA GLY A 123 -18.07 19.63 9.37
C GLY A 123 -16.66 19.67 9.97
N VAL A 124 -16.34 20.79 10.63
CA VAL A 124 -15.03 20.99 11.30
C VAL A 124 -14.72 19.96 12.40
N ASP A 125 -15.74 19.31 12.95
CA ASP A 125 -15.60 18.24 13.96
C ASP A 125 -14.85 17.00 13.42
N TYR A 126 -14.73 16.86 12.10
CA TYR A 126 -13.95 15.78 11.48
C TYR A 126 -12.43 16.01 11.50
N VAL A 127 -11.96 17.23 11.83
CA VAL A 127 -10.52 17.57 11.92
C VAL A 127 -9.79 16.73 12.99
N ASP A 128 -10.49 16.39 14.07
CA ASP A 128 -9.93 15.62 15.18
C ASP A 128 -9.68 14.15 14.83
N TYR A 129 -10.28 13.66 13.73
CA TYR A 129 -10.09 12.30 13.22
C TYR A 129 -9.00 12.20 12.16
N ILE A 130 -8.43 13.32 11.69
CA ILE A 130 -7.25 13.30 10.82
C ILE A 130 -6.06 12.88 11.69
N GLU A 131 -5.58 11.66 11.49
CA GLU A 131 -4.39 11.14 12.17
C GLU A 131 -3.13 11.86 11.65
N ASP A 132 -2.18 12.17 12.54
CA ASP A 132 -0.93 12.85 12.14
C ASP A 132 -0.05 12.00 11.20
N ASP A 133 -0.29 10.68 11.10
CA ASP A 133 0.45 9.71 10.29
C ASP A 133 -0.28 9.27 8.99
N SER A 134 -1.55 9.65 8.80
CA SER A 134 -2.28 9.40 7.55
C SER A 134 -1.92 10.38 6.43
N GLY A 135 -1.40 11.57 6.78
CA GLY A 135 -1.35 12.73 5.88
C GLY A 135 -2.69 13.47 5.89
N ASP A 136 -2.82 14.61 5.20
CA ASP A 136 -4.06 15.42 5.11
C ASP A 136 -5.24 14.69 4.42
N GLU A 137 -5.21 13.35 4.31
CA GLU A 137 -6.21 12.52 3.65
C GLU A 137 -6.86 11.55 4.64
N ILE A 138 -8.19 11.48 4.65
CA ILE A 138 -9.00 10.49 5.39
C ILE A 138 -9.76 9.63 4.38
N GLU A 139 -9.71 8.31 4.53
CA GLU A 139 -10.52 7.39 3.72
C GLU A 139 -11.75 6.89 4.48
N ILE A 140 -12.93 7.08 3.87
CA ILE A 140 -14.22 6.82 4.53
C ILE A 140 -14.94 5.64 3.88
N TYR A 141 -15.41 4.72 4.73
CA TYR A 141 -16.30 3.63 4.32
C TYR A 141 -17.49 3.46 5.30
N TRP A 142 -18.52 2.74 4.83
CA TRP A 142 -19.70 2.41 5.64
C TRP A 142 -19.62 0.98 6.16
N LYS A 143 -20.00 0.75 7.42
CA LYS A 143 -20.42 -0.57 7.91
C LYS A 143 -21.92 -0.60 8.12
N VAL A 144 -22.57 -1.65 7.63
CA VAL A 144 -24.00 -1.92 7.86
C VAL A 144 -24.16 -3.01 8.89
N ARG A 145 -25.02 -2.76 9.88
CA ARG A 145 -25.52 -3.82 10.76
C ARG A 145 -26.90 -4.28 10.30
N TYR A 146 -27.02 -5.57 9.98
CA TYR A 146 -28.28 -6.22 9.63
C TYR A 146 -28.36 -7.60 10.32
N ASN A 147 -29.47 -7.89 11.00
CA ASN A 147 -29.67 -9.14 11.77
C ASN A 147 -28.49 -9.52 12.68
N ASN A 148 -27.96 -8.54 13.45
CA ASN A 148 -26.80 -8.69 14.34
C ASN A 148 -25.49 -9.11 13.65
N LYS A 149 -25.42 -9.08 12.31
CA LYS A 149 -24.19 -9.22 11.53
C LYS A 149 -23.75 -7.87 11.01
N GLU A 150 -22.44 -7.65 10.97
CA GLU A 150 -21.84 -6.47 10.36
C GLU A 150 -21.34 -6.81 8.96
N TYR A 151 -21.60 -5.90 8.03
CA TYR A 151 -21.22 -5.98 6.64
C TYR A 151 -20.43 -4.72 6.31
N ASP A 152 -19.19 -4.88 5.89
CA ASP A 152 -18.46 -3.73 5.36
C ASP A 152 -18.97 -3.42 3.95
N ILE A 153 -19.34 -2.16 3.70
CA ILE A 153 -19.66 -1.66 2.37
C ILE A 153 -18.36 -1.15 1.75
N PHE A 154 -17.57 -2.10 1.30
CA PHE A 154 -16.65 -1.86 0.20
C PHE A 154 -17.42 -2.09 -1.10
N ASN A 155 -16.95 -1.60 -2.24
CA ASN A 155 -17.59 -1.89 -3.52
C ASN A 155 -17.46 -3.39 -3.85
N SER A 156 -18.25 -4.22 -3.16
CA SER A 156 -18.23 -5.67 -3.25
C SER A 156 -19.07 -6.06 -4.45
N ASN A 157 -18.50 -5.92 -5.64
CA ASN A 157 -19.02 -6.67 -6.76
C ASN A 157 -18.84 -8.14 -6.43
N LYS A 158 -19.94 -8.79 -6.00
CA LYS A 158 -20.05 -10.25 -5.87
C LYS A 158 -19.78 -10.99 -7.18
N ASN A 159 -19.70 -10.26 -8.29
CA ASN A 159 -19.27 -10.75 -9.59
C ASN A 159 -17.85 -10.27 -9.93
N LEU A 160 -16.93 -10.21 -8.96
CA LEU A 160 -15.50 -10.24 -9.28
C LEU A 160 -15.25 -11.60 -9.94
N ASN A 161 -15.25 -11.62 -11.27
CA ASN A 161 -14.64 -12.71 -12.00
C ASN A 161 -13.17 -12.71 -11.59
N LEU A 162 -12.80 -13.55 -10.62
CA LEU A 162 -11.43 -13.64 -10.12
C LEU A 162 -10.44 -14.01 -11.23
N GLY A 163 -10.92 -14.54 -12.36
CA GLY A 163 -10.12 -14.71 -13.58
C GLY A 163 -9.66 -13.39 -14.21
N ASP A 164 -10.40 -12.30 -14.01
CA ASP A 164 -10.09 -10.97 -14.53
C ASP A 164 -9.35 -10.09 -13.50
N ASP A 165 -9.41 -10.43 -12.21
CA ASP A 165 -8.63 -9.78 -11.14
C ASP A 165 -7.12 -10.00 -11.37
N GLU A 166 -6.39 -8.91 -11.57
CA GLU A 166 -4.94 -8.95 -11.85
C GLU A 166 -4.10 -9.42 -10.66
N TYR A 167 -4.52 -9.12 -9.43
CA TYR A 167 -3.83 -9.54 -8.22
C TYR A 167 -4.07 -11.02 -7.95
N TYR A 168 -5.30 -11.49 -8.17
CA TYR A 168 -5.58 -12.92 -8.11
C TYR A 168 -4.71 -13.70 -9.10
N ARG A 169 -4.65 -13.25 -10.36
CA ARG A 169 -3.76 -13.82 -11.40
C ARG A 169 -2.29 -13.75 -11.00
N ALA A 170 -1.87 -12.65 -10.38
CA ALA A 170 -0.51 -12.47 -9.88
C ALA A 170 -0.18 -13.41 -8.70
N ILE A 171 -1.18 -13.87 -7.93
CA ILE A 171 -1.01 -14.86 -6.84
C ILE A 171 -1.01 -16.30 -7.37
N VAL A 172 -1.95 -16.66 -8.26
CA VAL A 172 -2.04 -18.03 -8.78
C VAL A 172 -0.99 -18.31 -9.87
N GLY A 173 -0.37 -17.27 -10.40
CA GLY A 173 0.52 -17.33 -11.55
C GLY A 173 -0.25 -17.51 -12.86
N GLU A 174 0.43 -17.38 -14.00
CA GLU A 174 -0.13 -17.71 -15.31
C GLU A 174 0.50 -19.02 -15.82
N PRO A 175 -0.18 -20.19 -15.66
CA PRO A 175 0.38 -21.49 -16.02
C PRO A 175 0.78 -21.56 -17.50
N LYS A 176 -0.03 -20.94 -18.37
CA LYS A 176 0.21 -20.88 -19.82
C LYS A 176 1.49 -20.14 -20.20
N LYS A 177 1.99 -19.24 -19.34
CA LYS A 177 3.22 -18.47 -19.58
C LYS A 177 4.39 -18.92 -18.70
N LYS A 178 4.24 -20.00 -17.91
CA LYS A 178 5.22 -20.46 -16.88
C LYS A 178 5.74 -19.31 -16.01
N LYS A 179 4.86 -18.34 -15.68
CA LYS A 179 5.24 -17.24 -14.80
C LYS A 179 5.00 -17.67 -13.36
N GLU A 180 6.08 -17.64 -12.57
CA GLU A 180 6.04 -17.76 -11.12
C GLU A 180 5.07 -16.72 -10.52
N PRO A 181 4.44 -17.03 -9.37
CA PRO A 181 3.55 -16.09 -8.71
C PRO A 181 4.33 -14.85 -8.28
N ARG A 182 3.77 -13.68 -8.57
CA ARG A 182 4.32 -12.39 -8.13
C ARG A 182 4.11 -12.23 -6.63
N TYR A 183 2.89 -12.41 -6.15
CA TYR A 183 2.56 -12.27 -4.73
C TYR A 183 2.39 -13.64 -4.06
N VAL A 184 3.06 -13.82 -2.93
CA VAL A 184 2.93 -15.02 -2.09
C VAL A 184 2.66 -14.63 -0.66
N TYR A 185 1.76 -15.35 0.00
CA TYR A 185 1.57 -15.18 1.45
C TYR A 185 2.57 -16.06 2.19
N THR A 186 3.16 -15.52 3.25
CA THR A 186 4.13 -16.20 4.09
C THR A 186 3.69 -16.09 5.54
N CYS A 187 3.88 -17.15 6.33
CA CYS A 187 3.38 -17.13 7.70
C CYS A 187 4.06 -16.11 8.60
N ASN A 188 5.35 -15.86 8.41
CA ASN A 188 6.13 -15.01 9.29
C ASN A 188 6.46 -13.64 8.69
N CYS A 189 6.19 -13.40 7.40
CA CYS A 189 6.46 -12.12 6.74
C CYS A 189 5.23 -11.53 6.02
N GLY A 190 4.03 -12.11 6.19
CA GLY A 190 2.82 -11.60 5.52
C GLY A 190 2.88 -11.78 4.01
N TRP A 191 2.28 -10.84 3.26
CA TRP A 191 2.41 -10.81 1.81
C TRP A 191 3.81 -10.38 1.37
N VAL A 192 4.35 -11.06 0.36
CA VAL A 192 5.64 -10.75 -0.26
C VAL A 192 5.45 -10.67 -1.78
N ASP A 193 5.88 -9.56 -2.38
CA ASP A 193 5.99 -9.39 -3.83
C ASP A 193 7.38 -9.86 -4.28
N THR A 194 7.43 -11.07 -4.82
CA THR A 194 8.67 -11.71 -5.28
C THR A 194 9.20 -11.17 -6.61
N SER A 195 8.45 -10.30 -7.29
CA SER A 195 8.86 -9.67 -8.55
C SER A 195 9.75 -8.45 -8.36
N HIS A 196 9.75 -7.83 -7.19
CA HIS A 196 10.73 -6.81 -6.83
C HIS A 196 11.56 -7.21 -5.60
N ALA A 197 11.05 -8.07 -4.70
CA ALA A 197 11.88 -8.66 -3.68
C ALA A 197 13.01 -9.48 -4.31
N PHE A 198 14.23 -9.27 -3.83
CA PHE A 198 15.44 -9.99 -4.24
C PHE A 198 15.92 -9.75 -5.68
N GLU A 199 15.26 -8.87 -6.45
CA GLU A 199 15.78 -8.48 -7.76
C GLU A 199 17.02 -7.60 -7.61
N LYS A 200 18.03 -7.87 -8.42
CA LYS A 200 19.18 -6.98 -8.59
C LYS A 200 18.86 -5.99 -9.69
N THR A 201 19.20 -4.72 -9.48
CA THR A 201 18.98 -3.71 -10.52
C THR A 201 19.73 -4.08 -11.80
N LYS A 202 19.04 -3.97 -12.94
CA LYS A 202 19.66 -4.06 -14.26
C LYS A 202 20.12 -2.70 -14.77
N ARG A 203 19.82 -1.63 -14.04
CA ARG A 203 20.21 -0.26 -14.39
C ARG A 203 21.71 -0.08 -14.19
N LYS A 204 22.34 0.67 -15.08
CA LYS A 204 23.77 1.04 -14.98
C LYS A 204 24.05 2.16 -13.97
N ARG A 205 22.99 2.72 -13.37
CA ARG A 205 23.01 3.80 -12.39
C ARG A 205 23.52 3.30 -11.04
N ILE A 206 24.54 3.97 -10.48
CA ILE A 206 25.21 3.58 -9.22
C ILE A 206 24.38 3.89 -7.98
N ASP A 207 23.41 4.78 -8.10
CA ASP A 207 22.50 5.20 -7.04
C ASP A 207 21.28 4.28 -6.91
N ILE A 208 21.00 3.43 -7.89
CA ILE A 208 19.85 2.51 -7.83
C ILE A 208 20.27 1.15 -7.29
N GLY A 209 19.44 0.58 -6.40
CA GLY A 209 19.56 -0.78 -5.89
C GLY A 209 20.32 -0.91 -4.57
N ALA A 210 19.81 -1.74 -3.67
CA ALA A 210 20.39 -1.95 -2.35
C ALA A 210 21.83 -2.47 -2.40
N ASP A 211 22.19 -3.23 -3.44
CA ASP A 211 23.55 -3.72 -3.64
C ASP A 211 24.54 -2.61 -3.96
N ASN A 212 24.13 -1.59 -4.71
CA ASN A 212 24.99 -0.44 -4.98
C ASN A 212 25.08 0.48 -3.77
N LEU A 213 23.97 0.73 -3.06
CA LEU A 213 23.99 1.43 -1.76
C LEU A 213 24.99 0.76 -0.81
N TRP A 214 24.89 -0.56 -0.66
CA TRP A 214 25.77 -1.31 0.23
C TRP A 214 27.24 -1.26 -0.21
N LYS A 215 27.53 -1.38 -1.52
CA LYS A 215 28.89 -1.25 -2.05
C LYS A 215 29.49 0.12 -1.74
N GLN A 216 28.74 1.22 -1.95
CA GLN A 216 29.21 2.58 -1.69
C GLN A 216 29.66 2.74 -0.23
N ILE A 217 28.81 2.31 0.72
CA ILE A 217 29.08 2.43 2.16
C ILE A 217 30.19 1.46 2.61
N LYS A 218 30.12 0.20 2.16
CA LYS A 218 31.08 -0.83 2.56
C LYS A 218 32.50 -0.47 2.12
N ASN A 219 32.65 -0.03 0.87
CA ASN A 219 33.94 0.28 0.26
C ASN A 219 34.36 1.74 0.45
N GLU A 220 33.50 2.58 1.04
CA GLU A 220 33.76 3.99 1.28
C GLU A 220 34.13 4.76 -0.01
N SER A 221 33.44 4.45 -1.12
CA SER A 221 33.86 4.79 -2.49
C SER A 221 33.24 6.07 -3.05
N GLY A 222 32.61 6.89 -2.21
CA GLY A 222 31.92 8.11 -2.62
C GLY A 222 32.82 9.32 -2.85
N VAL A 223 32.21 10.44 -3.24
CA VAL A 223 32.90 11.73 -3.37
C VAL A 223 33.36 12.19 -1.98
N LYS A 224 34.65 12.46 -1.81
CA LYS A 224 35.21 12.91 -0.53
C LYS A 224 34.68 14.30 -0.15
N SER A 225 34.15 14.43 1.07
CA SER A 225 33.79 15.72 1.66
C SER A 225 35.04 16.56 1.90
N GLN A 226 34.94 17.85 1.56
CA GLN A 226 35.96 18.85 1.82
C GLN A 226 35.87 19.47 3.21
N TRP A 227 34.77 19.22 3.94
CA TRP A 227 34.51 19.79 5.26
C TRP A 227 34.84 18.84 6.40
N LYS A 228 34.43 17.57 6.29
CA LYS A 228 34.66 16.55 7.31
C LYS A 228 35.27 15.30 6.70
N ASN A 229 35.84 14.45 7.56
CA ASN A 229 36.43 13.18 7.15
C ASN A 229 35.35 12.14 6.79
N GLY A 230 34.76 12.27 5.61
CA GLY A 230 33.75 11.37 5.09
C GLY A 230 33.53 11.53 3.59
N PHE A 231 32.51 10.86 3.08
CA PHE A 231 32.21 10.74 1.66
C PHE A 231 30.71 10.80 1.39
N GLN A 232 30.36 11.13 0.15
CA GLN A 232 29.00 11.16 -0.34
C GLN A 232 28.50 9.76 -0.65
N VAL A 233 27.28 9.44 -0.19
CA VAL A 233 26.53 8.26 -0.61
C VAL A 233 25.27 8.75 -1.29
N ILE A 234 25.01 8.29 -2.50
CA ILE A 234 23.80 8.61 -3.26
C ILE A 234 22.93 7.37 -3.39
N TYR A 235 21.62 7.52 -3.14
CA TYR A 235 20.66 6.43 -3.26
C TYR A 235 19.35 6.89 -3.89
N SER A 236 18.82 6.06 -4.77
CA SER A 236 17.60 6.29 -5.51
C SER A 236 16.71 5.05 -5.58
N GLN A 237 15.40 5.30 -5.51
CA GLN A 237 14.37 4.35 -5.93
C GLN A 237 13.51 5.02 -6.99
N ASP A 238 13.27 4.31 -8.10
CA ASP A 238 12.56 4.83 -9.26
C ASP A 238 11.63 3.79 -9.89
N ILE A 239 10.62 4.30 -10.60
CA ILE A 239 9.84 3.56 -11.56
C ILE A 239 10.01 4.20 -12.94
N VAL A 240 10.12 3.39 -13.98
CA VAL A 240 10.10 3.89 -15.36
C VAL A 240 8.73 3.61 -15.96
N LYS A 241 8.00 4.68 -16.28
CA LYS A 241 6.74 4.63 -17.03
C LYS A 241 6.90 5.42 -18.32
N LEU A 242 6.57 4.81 -19.45
CA LEU A 242 6.66 5.43 -20.78
C LEU A 242 8.04 6.06 -21.10
N GLY A 243 9.13 5.48 -20.58
CA GLY A 243 10.50 5.96 -20.80
C GLY A 243 10.95 7.10 -19.87
N LEU A 244 10.06 7.63 -19.02
CA LEU A 244 10.41 8.61 -17.99
C LEU A 244 10.65 7.91 -16.65
N SER A 245 11.75 8.24 -15.98
CA SER A 245 12.07 7.80 -14.63
C SER A 245 11.47 8.79 -13.63
N ILE A 246 10.60 8.29 -12.75
CA ILE A 246 10.02 9.04 -11.63
C ILE A 246 10.49 8.34 -10.36
N GLY A 247 11.05 9.09 -9.42
CA GLY A 247 11.63 8.50 -8.23
C GLY A 247 12.15 9.49 -7.22
N VAL A 248 12.62 8.96 -6.11
CA VAL A 248 13.28 9.70 -5.04
C VAL A 248 14.78 9.45 -5.14
N THR A 249 15.57 10.51 -5.06
CA THR A 249 17.04 10.44 -5.00
C THR A 249 17.51 11.30 -3.84
N LYS A 250 18.38 10.75 -3.00
CA LYS A 250 18.97 11.45 -1.86
C LYS A 250 20.46 11.23 -1.76
N GLU A 251 21.11 12.21 -1.15
CA GLU A 251 22.55 12.25 -0.97
C GLU A 251 22.89 12.44 0.50
N TYR A 252 23.88 11.69 0.97
CA TYR A 252 24.24 11.61 2.38
C TYR A 252 25.74 11.74 2.58
N PHE A 253 26.15 12.42 3.64
CA PHE A 253 27.50 12.33 4.17
C PHE A 253 27.62 11.10 5.07
N VAL A 254 28.67 10.30 4.87
CA VAL A 254 29.04 9.18 5.74
C VAL A 254 30.52 9.27 6.11
N LYS A 255 30.83 9.17 7.41
CA LYS A 255 32.21 9.20 7.92
C LYS A 255 33.02 7.99 7.45
N TYR A 256 34.31 8.18 7.21
CA TYR A 256 35.26 7.09 6.89
C TYR A 256 35.60 6.21 8.10
N GLY A 257 36.01 4.97 7.86
CA GLY A 257 36.57 4.07 8.88
C GLY A 257 35.54 3.54 9.89
N LEU A 258 34.26 3.52 9.53
CA LEU A 258 33.20 3.00 10.41
C LEU A 258 33.23 1.48 10.51
N SER A 259 32.84 0.95 11.67
CA SER A 259 32.69 -0.49 11.87
C SER A 259 31.63 -1.06 10.93
N LEU A 260 31.77 -2.34 10.55
CA LEU A 260 30.81 -3.01 9.67
C LEU A 260 29.38 -2.90 10.20
N LYS A 261 29.19 -3.08 11.51
CA LYS A 261 27.89 -2.90 12.17
C LYS A 261 27.32 -1.51 11.92
N THR A 262 28.10 -0.45 12.15
CA THR A 262 27.63 0.93 11.95
C THR A 262 27.28 1.20 10.48
N LYS A 263 28.08 0.68 9.55
CA LYS A 263 27.80 0.76 8.11
C LYS A 263 26.46 0.12 7.74
N GLU A 264 26.14 -1.02 8.33
CA GLU A 264 24.85 -1.71 8.11
C GLU A 264 23.67 -0.90 8.66
N GLN A 265 23.85 -0.28 9.83
CA GLN A 265 22.84 0.57 10.44
C GLN A 265 22.56 1.83 9.60
N ILE A 266 23.61 2.48 9.07
CA ILE A 266 23.48 3.63 8.17
C ILE A 266 22.83 3.23 6.84
N ALA A 267 23.25 2.09 6.26
CA ALA A 267 22.64 1.57 5.04
C ALA A 267 21.14 1.33 5.22
N LEU A 268 20.73 0.79 6.38
CA LEU A 268 19.32 0.58 6.69
C LEU A 268 18.57 1.91 6.83
N SER A 269 19.14 2.91 7.52
CA SER A 269 18.53 4.24 7.64
C SER A 269 18.27 4.87 6.27
N ILE A 270 19.29 4.91 5.40
CA ILE A 270 19.17 5.47 4.04
C ILE A 270 18.12 4.71 3.24
N PHE A 271 18.15 3.38 3.29
CA PHE A 271 17.22 2.54 2.55
C PHE A 271 15.77 2.78 2.98
N GLN A 272 15.51 2.78 4.30
CA GLN A 272 14.17 2.97 4.84
C GLN A 272 13.63 4.37 4.54
N GLU A 273 14.45 5.41 4.68
CA GLU A 273 14.08 6.79 4.39
C GLU A 273 13.67 6.96 2.92
N VAL A 274 14.52 6.51 1.99
CA VAL A 274 14.23 6.63 0.54
C VAL A 274 13.02 5.78 0.14
N SER A 275 12.85 4.58 0.72
CA SER A 275 11.68 3.74 0.46
C SER A 275 10.38 4.37 0.94
N LEU A 276 10.33 4.94 2.14
CA LEU A 276 9.11 5.60 2.62
C LEU A 276 8.72 6.77 1.74
N GLU A 277 9.69 7.60 1.33
CA GLU A 277 9.40 8.73 0.45
C GLU A 277 9.03 8.31 -0.96
N PHE A 278 9.63 7.23 -1.48
CA PHE A 278 9.26 6.70 -2.79
C PHE A 278 7.82 6.17 -2.80
N GLU A 279 7.42 5.44 -1.76
CA GLU A 279 6.04 4.97 -1.61
C GLU A 279 5.04 6.13 -1.48
N GLN A 280 5.41 7.21 -0.77
CA GLN A 280 4.60 8.45 -0.71
C GLN A 280 4.53 9.16 -2.06
N LEU A 281 5.62 9.19 -2.83
CA LEU A 281 5.60 9.74 -4.18
C LEU A 281 4.65 8.94 -5.09
N GLN A 282 4.60 7.62 -4.92
CA GLN A 282 3.66 6.77 -5.63
C GLN A 282 2.21 7.05 -5.25
N SER A 283 1.89 7.41 -4.00
CA SER A 283 0.49 7.75 -3.62
C SER A 283 0.00 9.04 -4.27
N LEU A 284 0.88 10.00 -4.55
CA LEU A 284 0.53 11.27 -5.18
C LEU A 284 0.33 11.18 -6.70
N HIS A 285 0.74 10.07 -7.33
CA HIS A 285 0.70 9.94 -8.77
C HIS A 285 -0.64 9.33 -9.22
N PRO A 286 -1.47 10.02 -10.02
CA PRO A 286 -2.82 9.58 -10.41
C PRO A 286 -2.87 8.31 -11.29
N THR A 287 -1.72 7.71 -11.59
CA THR A 287 -1.58 6.47 -12.38
C THR A 287 -0.73 5.41 -11.67
N SER A 288 -0.39 5.60 -10.39
CA SER A 288 0.36 4.64 -9.58
C SER A 288 -0.51 4.14 -8.43
N GLY A 289 -1.43 3.22 -8.73
CA GLY A 289 -2.32 2.62 -7.71
C GLY A 289 -1.64 1.69 -6.69
N SER A 290 -0.33 1.45 -6.84
CA SER A 290 0.49 0.59 -5.98
C SER A 290 1.36 1.50 -5.12
N SER A 291 0.86 1.84 -3.94
CA SER A 291 1.56 2.62 -2.92
C SER A 291 1.21 2.04 -1.57
N PHE A 292 2.24 1.68 -0.81
CA PHE A 292 2.11 1.05 0.50
C PHE A 292 1.25 -0.22 0.50
N GLU A 293 1.27 -1.01 -0.59
CA GLU A 293 0.62 -2.33 -0.56
C GLU A 293 1.17 -3.13 0.63
N PRO A 294 0.37 -4.03 1.24
CA PRO A 294 0.83 -4.81 2.40
C PRO A 294 2.13 -5.61 2.15
N ALA A 295 2.50 -5.82 0.88
CA ALA A 295 3.73 -6.47 0.47
C ALA A 295 4.95 -5.54 0.32
N ASP A 296 4.79 -4.26 0.00
CA ASP A 296 5.86 -3.42 -0.58
C ASP A 296 7.05 -3.23 0.36
N LEU A 297 6.85 -2.54 1.49
CA LEU A 297 7.96 -2.22 2.42
C LEU A 297 8.64 -3.48 2.99
N VAL A 298 7.86 -4.54 3.24
CA VAL A 298 8.41 -5.81 3.73
C VAL A 298 9.26 -6.47 2.66
N SER A 299 8.78 -6.53 1.41
CA SER A 299 9.51 -7.09 0.27
C SER A 299 10.82 -6.35 0.01
N ASN A 300 10.77 -5.01 0.07
CA ASN A 300 11.94 -4.13 0.00
C ASN A 300 12.95 -4.46 1.12
N LEU A 301 12.48 -4.62 2.37
CA LEU A 301 13.35 -4.99 3.50
C LEU A 301 14.00 -6.36 3.31
N LEU A 302 13.23 -7.38 2.90
CA LEU A 302 13.77 -8.73 2.68
C LEU A 302 14.87 -8.70 1.60
N GLY A 303 14.64 -7.97 0.51
CA GLY A 303 15.63 -7.73 -0.54
C GLY A 303 16.90 -7.06 0.01
N PHE A 304 16.76 -6.00 0.80
CA PHE A 304 17.87 -5.31 1.45
C PHE A 304 18.70 -6.24 2.35
N TYR A 305 18.06 -7.04 3.20
CA TYR A 305 18.77 -7.98 4.07
C TYR A 305 19.49 -9.07 3.29
N SER A 306 18.93 -9.54 2.17
CA SER A 306 19.62 -10.51 1.30
C SER A 306 20.92 -9.98 0.70
N VAL A 307 21.03 -8.66 0.52
CA VAL A 307 22.24 -7.98 0.04
C VAL A 307 23.27 -7.85 1.16
N ILE A 308 22.86 -7.40 2.35
CA ILE A 308 23.78 -7.17 3.47
C ILE A 308 24.27 -8.49 4.08
N ARG A 309 23.42 -9.52 4.09
CA ARG A 309 23.70 -10.83 4.66
C ARG A 309 23.67 -11.88 3.55
N PRO A 310 24.81 -12.20 2.91
CA PRO A 310 24.85 -13.17 1.80
C PRO A 310 24.31 -14.58 2.13
N LYS A 311 24.25 -14.93 3.43
CA LYS A 311 23.64 -16.20 3.89
C LYS A 311 22.11 -16.20 3.77
N LEU A 312 21.47 -15.03 3.76
CA LEU A 312 20.02 -14.88 3.62
C LEU A 312 19.63 -14.89 2.14
N THR A 313 19.72 -16.07 1.51
CA THR A 313 19.30 -16.26 0.12
C THR A 313 17.77 -16.20 0.00
N LYS A 314 17.25 -15.91 -1.20
CA LYS A 314 15.79 -15.89 -1.48
C LYS A 314 15.09 -17.14 -0.95
N ASN A 315 15.60 -18.33 -1.29
CA ASN A 315 14.98 -19.60 -0.87
C ASN A 315 15.10 -19.80 0.65
N TYR A 316 16.23 -19.44 1.25
CA TYR A 316 16.35 -19.53 2.71
C TYR A 316 15.35 -18.62 3.42
N ILE A 317 15.21 -17.38 2.95
CA ILE A 317 14.25 -16.41 3.47
C ILE A 317 12.82 -16.93 3.31
N LEU A 318 12.40 -17.30 2.10
CA LEU A 318 11.03 -17.69 1.83
C LEU A 318 10.66 -19.02 2.49
N ASP A 319 11.51 -20.03 2.39
CA ASP A 319 11.18 -21.39 2.85
C ASP A 319 11.37 -21.56 4.37
N ASN A 320 12.40 -20.94 4.95
CA ASN A 320 12.80 -21.22 6.33
C ASN A 320 12.40 -20.10 7.30
N LEU A 321 12.64 -18.83 6.94
CA LEU A 321 12.37 -17.71 7.83
C LEU A 321 10.90 -17.27 7.73
N CYS A 322 10.45 -16.92 6.53
CA CYS A 322 9.12 -16.42 6.26
C CYS A 322 8.07 -17.54 6.18
N LYS A 323 8.45 -18.77 5.84
CA LYS A 323 7.57 -19.93 5.67
C LYS A 323 6.47 -19.65 4.63
N GLN A 324 6.88 -19.57 3.38
CA GLN A 324 5.99 -19.35 2.24
C GLN A 324 4.90 -20.42 2.13
N LEU A 325 3.68 -19.98 1.83
CA LEU A 325 2.57 -20.85 1.50
C LEU A 325 2.49 -21.10 -0.01
N GLY A 326 1.88 -22.22 -0.40
CA GLY A 326 1.53 -22.49 -1.79
C GLY A 326 0.52 -21.49 -2.35
N THR A 327 0.47 -21.38 -3.68
CA THR A 327 -0.43 -20.47 -4.41
C THR A 327 -1.90 -20.67 -4.03
N ASP A 328 -2.37 -21.91 -3.91
CA ASP A 328 -3.75 -22.22 -3.51
C ASP A 328 -4.12 -21.65 -2.15
N LYS A 329 -3.21 -21.73 -1.17
CA LYS A 329 -3.43 -21.20 0.18
C LYS A 329 -3.38 -19.68 0.19
N SER A 330 -2.42 -19.08 -0.52
CA SER A 330 -2.31 -17.63 -0.68
C SER A 330 -3.58 -17.06 -1.34
N ALA A 331 -4.07 -17.72 -2.39
CA ALA A 331 -5.31 -17.36 -3.08
C ALA A 331 -6.53 -17.44 -2.16
N LYS A 332 -6.62 -18.45 -1.28
CA LYS A 332 -7.70 -18.52 -0.28
C LYS A 332 -7.65 -17.39 0.74
N ILE A 333 -6.45 -16.99 1.18
CA ILE A 333 -6.28 -15.82 2.06
C ILE A 333 -6.76 -14.55 1.33
N TYR A 334 -6.31 -14.33 0.09
CA TYR A 334 -6.74 -13.17 -0.70
C TYR A 334 -8.27 -13.14 -0.89
N LYS A 335 -8.91 -14.27 -1.18
CA LYS A 335 -10.38 -14.35 -1.28
C LYS A 335 -11.11 -14.01 0.02
N LYS A 336 -10.50 -14.29 1.18
CA LYS A 336 -11.04 -13.93 2.50
C LYS A 336 -10.93 -12.41 2.75
N TYR A 337 -9.94 -11.76 2.14
CA TYR A 337 -9.66 -10.34 2.26
C TYR A 337 -9.61 -9.67 0.87
N PRO A 338 -10.73 -9.63 0.14
CA PRO A 338 -10.76 -9.05 -1.20
C PRO A 338 -10.31 -7.59 -1.17
N GLY A 339 -9.59 -7.16 -2.20
CA GLY A 339 -8.98 -5.83 -2.28
C GLY A 339 -7.74 -5.65 -1.39
N THR A 340 -7.08 -6.74 -0.96
CA THR A 340 -5.86 -6.71 -0.13
C THR A 340 -4.81 -5.70 -0.61
N PHE A 341 -4.63 -5.53 -1.92
CA PHE A 341 -3.61 -4.67 -2.50
C PHE A 341 -4.13 -3.30 -2.96
N THR A 342 -5.45 -3.08 -2.92
CA THR A 342 -6.08 -1.86 -3.44
C THR A 342 -6.73 -1.02 -2.34
N ILE A 343 -7.29 -1.67 -1.32
CA ILE A 343 -8.02 -1.03 -0.22
C ILE A 343 -7.04 -0.51 0.83
N SER A 344 -7.19 0.75 1.20
CA SER A 344 -6.22 1.46 2.05
C SER A 344 -6.09 0.88 3.45
N LYS A 345 -7.18 0.33 4.01
CA LYS A 345 -7.15 -0.36 5.31
C LYS A 345 -6.16 -1.53 5.36
N TYR A 346 -5.78 -2.10 4.21
CA TYR A 346 -4.81 -3.19 4.14
C TYR A 346 -3.38 -2.72 3.86
N LYS A 347 -3.18 -1.42 3.56
CA LYS A 347 -1.86 -0.85 3.36
C LYS A 347 -0.98 -1.02 4.58
N ASN A 348 0.33 -1.02 4.33
CA ASN A 348 1.35 -1.19 5.34
C ASN A 348 2.44 -0.13 5.19
N LYS A 349 2.36 0.92 6.01
CA LYS A 349 3.37 1.98 6.11
C LYS A 349 4.56 1.63 7.03
N LYS A 350 4.67 0.35 7.43
CA LYS A 350 5.72 -0.14 8.34
C LYS A 350 6.58 -1.20 7.65
N PHE A 351 7.86 -1.26 8.03
CA PHE A 351 8.79 -2.32 7.62
C PHE A 351 8.59 -3.65 8.37
N THR A 352 7.55 -3.73 9.20
CA THR A 352 7.08 -4.96 9.83
C THR A 352 5.87 -5.49 9.08
N PRO A 353 5.69 -6.81 8.99
CA PRO A 353 4.58 -7.39 8.23
C PRO A 353 3.21 -7.10 8.83
N ARG A 354 2.24 -6.83 7.95
CA ARG A 354 0.82 -6.89 8.28
C ARG A 354 0.35 -8.33 8.11
N PHE A 355 -0.10 -8.95 9.19
CA PHE A 355 -0.65 -10.29 9.16
C PHE A 355 -2.16 -10.29 8.93
N PHE A 356 -2.63 -11.29 8.20
CA PHE A 356 -4.03 -11.51 7.87
C PHE A 356 -4.47 -12.83 8.52
N ASP A 357 -5.51 -12.78 9.35
CA ASP A 357 -5.97 -13.97 10.09
C ASP A 357 -6.36 -15.10 9.14
N ASN A 358 -5.78 -16.27 9.34
CA ASN A 358 -6.02 -17.42 8.48
C ASN A 358 -5.82 -18.73 9.25
N GLU A 359 -6.31 -19.83 8.66
CA GLU A 359 -6.24 -21.16 9.27
C GLU A 359 -4.87 -21.85 9.10
N TYR A 360 -4.01 -21.33 8.22
CA TYR A 360 -2.75 -21.98 7.84
C TYR A 360 -1.56 -21.57 8.72
N CYS A 361 -1.57 -20.34 9.21
CA CYS A 361 -0.48 -19.75 9.98
C CYS A 361 -0.91 -19.53 11.43
N LYS A 362 -0.29 -20.24 12.37
CA LYS A 362 -0.53 -20.08 13.80
C LYS A 362 0.56 -19.23 14.42
N ASN A 363 0.18 -18.19 15.18
CA ASN A 363 1.08 -17.29 15.90
C ASN A 363 2.23 -16.76 15.02
N PRO A 364 1.91 -15.98 13.97
CA PRO A 364 2.92 -15.45 13.07
C PRO A 364 3.88 -14.53 13.84
N VAL A 365 5.19 -14.71 13.64
CA VAL A 365 6.23 -13.90 14.29
C VAL A 365 7.23 -13.47 13.23
N PHE A 366 7.47 -12.16 13.14
CA PHE A 366 8.47 -11.63 12.22
C PHE A 366 9.86 -12.13 12.60
N PRO A 367 10.65 -12.70 11.67
CA PRO A 367 11.96 -13.28 12.01
C PRO A 367 12.90 -12.25 12.61
N LYS A 368 13.67 -12.67 13.62
CA LYS A 368 14.61 -11.79 14.34
C LYS A 368 15.72 -11.29 13.42
N GLU A 369 16.09 -12.09 12.42
CA GLU A 369 17.12 -11.82 11.44
C GLU A 369 16.88 -10.48 10.71
N PHE A 370 15.61 -10.11 10.49
CA PHE A 370 15.20 -8.86 9.84
C PHE A 370 15.03 -7.68 10.82
N GLN A 371 15.33 -7.91 12.11
CA GLN A 371 15.18 -6.93 13.18
C GLN A 371 16.50 -6.65 13.92
N GLU A 372 17.56 -7.37 13.58
CA GLU A 372 18.90 -7.28 14.18
C GLU A 372 19.58 -5.94 13.91
N ILE A 373 19.43 -5.40 12.70
CA ILE A 373 20.00 -4.09 12.36
C ILE A 373 19.01 -3.02 12.84
N LYS A 374 19.48 -2.14 13.71
CA LYS A 374 18.73 -0.94 14.14
C LYS A 374 19.21 0.27 13.33
N PRO A 375 18.30 1.08 12.75
CA PRO A 375 18.68 2.29 12.02
C PRO A 375 19.62 3.18 12.84
N TYR A 376 20.63 3.73 12.18
CA TYR A 376 21.51 4.72 12.79
C TYR A 376 20.84 6.11 12.75
N PRO A 377 20.73 6.83 13.88
CA PRO A 377 20.18 8.19 13.88
C PRO A 377 21.11 9.15 13.15
N LYS A 378 20.57 10.14 12.43
CA LYS A 378 21.40 11.17 11.80
C LYS A 378 22.09 12.03 12.86
N ASP A 379 23.36 12.36 12.63
CA ASP A 379 24.16 13.29 13.41
C ASP A 379 25.16 14.04 12.52
N ASN A 380 25.68 15.15 13.01
CA ASN A 380 26.52 16.03 12.19
C ASN A 380 27.90 15.47 11.83
N ASP A 381 28.39 14.45 12.52
CA ASP A 381 29.77 13.96 12.47
C ASP A 381 29.92 12.61 11.78
N THR A 382 28.89 11.78 11.79
CA THR A 382 28.92 10.38 11.35
C THR A 382 28.06 10.15 10.12
N PHE A 383 26.80 10.58 10.17
CA PHE A 383 25.80 10.31 9.14
C PHE A 383 24.76 11.43 9.10
N ARG A 384 24.69 12.19 8.02
CA ARG A 384 23.70 13.26 7.80
C ARG A 384 23.41 13.42 6.32
N ASP A 385 22.47 14.28 5.99
CA ASP A 385 22.27 14.71 4.61
C ASP A 385 23.53 15.42 4.09
N TRP A 386 23.83 15.17 2.82
CA TRP A 386 24.90 15.86 2.11
C TRP A 386 24.52 17.32 1.88
N ILE A 387 25.45 18.24 2.12
CA ILE A 387 25.19 19.67 1.95
C ILE A 387 26.31 20.25 1.09
N ASP A 388 26.02 20.50 -0.19
CA ASP A 388 27.01 20.97 -1.17
C ASP A 388 27.82 22.17 -0.70
N LEU A 389 27.16 23.15 -0.05
CA LEU A 389 27.82 24.32 0.49
C LEU A 389 28.99 23.95 1.42
N PHE A 390 28.81 22.96 2.30
CA PHE A 390 29.86 22.53 3.22
C PHE A 390 30.76 21.50 2.54
N ASP A 391 30.18 20.43 2.02
CA ASP A 391 30.91 19.24 1.62
C ASP A 391 31.66 19.39 0.29
N ILE A 392 31.22 20.28 -0.60
CA ILE A 392 31.91 20.62 -1.85
C ILE A 392 32.66 21.95 -1.68
N HIS A 393 31.98 22.97 -1.14
CA HIS A 393 32.49 24.34 -1.16
C HIS A 393 33.15 24.82 0.14
N LYS A 394 33.40 23.93 1.12
CA LYS A 394 34.07 24.25 2.40
C LYS A 394 33.38 25.37 3.20
N GLY A 395 32.06 25.47 3.07
CA GLY A 395 31.25 26.51 3.71
C GLY A 395 31.28 27.87 3.01
N ILE A 396 31.92 27.97 1.84
CA ILE A 396 32.00 29.20 1.05
C ILE A 396 30.96 29.11 -0.08
N PRO A 397 29.96 29.99 -0.14
CA PRO A 397 28.98 29.97 -1.22
C PRO A 397 29.66 30.09 -2.60
N PRO A 398 29.26 29.30 -3.62
CA PRO A 398 29.80 29.48 -4.96
C PRO A 398 29.52 30.92 -5.45
N ILE A 399 30.60 31.64 -5.80
CA ILE A 399 30.56 33.08 -6.14
C ILE A 399 29.82 33.33 -7.47
N THR A 400 29.58 32.30 -8.26
CA THR A 400 28.73 32.35 -9.45
C THR A 400 27.42 31.64 -9.14
N GLY A 401 26.30 32.35 -9.25
CA GLY A 401 24.95 31.79 -9.10
C GLY A 401 24.69 30.57 -10.00
N PRO A 402 23.55 29.88 -9.81
CA PRO A 402 23.26 28.64 -10.53
C PRO A 402 23.36 28.88 -12.05
N LYS A 403 24.09 27.99 -12.74
CA LYS A 403 24.13 27.94 -14.21
C LYS A 403 22.91 27.24 -14.77
#